data_AF-A0A8D5U113-F1
#
_entry.id   AF-A0A8D5U113-F1
#
_cell.length_a   1.000
_cell.length_b   1.000
_cell.length_c   1.000
_cell.angle_alpha   90.00
_cell.angle_beta   90.00
_cell.angle_gamma   90.00
#
_symmetry.space_group_name_H-M   'P 1'
#
loop_
_entity.id
_entity.type
_entity.pdbx_description
1 polymer ?
#
loop_
_entity_poly.entity_id
_entity_poly.type
_entity_poly.pdbx_seq_one_letter_code
_entity_poly.pdbx_strand_id
1 'polypeptide(L)'
;MARVVDIAHFDKDGNLTSLKIDDIEPMAGEKGFAQEGGFFVTVKGKEGRAVIKISDKEAIDMANRIIEAYREHVKNFIELSKRRQPLTQERRRKDEDEEIMDELDEEDFGSK
;
A
#
# COMPACT_ATOMS: atom_id res chain seq x y z
N MET A 1 -14.18 0.51 26.00
CA MET A 1 -13.28 -0.02 24.96
C MET A 1 -14.05 -0.12 23.66
N ALA A 2 -13.73 0.75 22.71
CA ALA A 2 -14.31 0.74 21.37
C ALA A 2 -13.31 0.13 20.38
N ARG A 3 -13.76 -0.68 19.43
CA ARG A 3 -12.89 -1.18 18.36
C ARG A 3 -12.75 -0.14 17.26
N VAL A 4 -11.52 0.26 16.96
CA VAL A 4 -11.19 1.27 15.94
C VAL A 4 -10.81 0.60 14.62
N VAL A 5 -10.11 -0.53 14.67
CA VAL A 5 -9.66 -1.27 13.49
C VAL A 5 -10.00 -2.76 13.67
N ASP A 6 -10.56 -3.37 12.62
CA ASP A 6 -10.69 -4.83 12.49
C ASP A 6 -10.42 -5.21 11.04
N ILE A 7 -9.22 -5.70 10.76
CA ILE A 7 -8.81 -6.13 9.43
C ILE A 7 -8.51 -7.62 9.48
N ALA A 8 -9.22 -8.39 8.66
CA ALA A 8 -8.93 -9.79 8.41
C ALA A 8 -8.32 -9.94 7.02
N HIS A 9 -7.24 -10.72 6.91
CA HIS A 9 -6.61 -11.04 5.64
C HIS A 9 -6.05 -12.46 5.67
N PHE A 10 -5.68 -12.97 4.51
CA PHE A 10 -4.97 -14.24 4.42
C PHE A 10 -3.47 -13.95 4.30
N ASP A 11 -2.66 -14.75 4.99
CA ASP A 11 -1.21 -14.76 4.78
C ASP A 11 -0.83 -15.43 3.45
N LYS A 12 0.46 -15.47 3.14
CA LYS A 12 0.97 -16.08 1.90
C LYS A 12 0.71 -17.58 1.79
N ASP A 13 0.48 -18.24 2.93
CA ASP A 13 0.21 -19.67 3.03
C ASP A 13 -1.30 -19.97 3.12
N GLY A 14 -2.15 -18.94 2.98
CA GLY A 14 -3.61 -19.05 2.99
C GLY A 14 -4.22 -19.17 4.39
N ASN A 15 -3.46 -18.94 5.47
CA ASN A 15 -4.03 -18.93 6.82
C ASN A 15 -4.65 -17.56 7.13
N LEU A 16 -5.75 -17.56 7.88
CA LEU A 16 -6.42 -16.34 8.31
C LEU A 16 -5.59 -15.62 9.37
N THR A 17 -5.23 -14.37 9.09
CA THR A 17 -4.59 -13.43 10.00
C THR A 17 -5.51 -12.24 10.25
N SER A 18 -5.41 -11.63 11.43
CA SER A 18 -6.19 -10.43 11.77
C SER A 18 -5.37 -9.41 12.54
N LEU A 19 -5.56 -8.14 12.19
CA LEU A 19 -5.09 -6.97 12.93
C LEU A 19 -6.30 -6.27 13.54
N LYS A 20 -6.24 -6.01 14.85
CA LYS A 20 -7.29 -5.27 15.57
C LYS A 20 -6.67 -4.16 16.39
N ILE A 21 -7.34 -3.02 16.46
CA ILE A 21 -6.96 -1.92 17.36
C ILE A 21 -8.18 -1.56 18.20
N ASP A 22 -8.05 -1.69 19.52
CA ASP A 22 -9.07 -1.36 20.50
C ASP A 22 -8.64 -0.12 21.31
N ASP A 23 -9.52 0.87 21.43
CA ASP A 23 -9.31 2.12 22.16
C ASP A 23 -9.51 1.95 23.67
N ILE A 24 -8.66 2.63 24.43
CA ILE A 24 -8.64 2.70 25.88
C ILE A 24 -8.81 4.18 26.26
N GLU A 25 -10.02 4.53 26.67
CA GLU A 25 -10.30 5.90 27.13
C GLU A 25 -9.51 6.21 28.42
N PRO A 26 -9.03 7.46 28.59
CA PRO A 26 -8.49 7.94 29.85
C PRO A 26 -9.52 7.76 30.97
N MET A 27 -9.07 7.39 32.17
CA MET A 27 -9.96 7.09 33.28
C MET A 27 -9.45 7.64 34.61
N ALA A 28 -10.36 7.93 35.53
CA ALA A 28 -10.00 8.35 36.88
C ALA A 28 -9.46 7.15 37.68
N GLY A 29 -8.23 7.24 38.16
CA GLY A 29 -7.61 6.23 39.01
C GLY A 29 -8.10 6.29 40.46
N GLU A 30 -7.78 5.26 41.25
CA GLU A 30 -8.29 5.04 42.62
C GLU A 30 -8.03 6.18 43.62
N LYS A 31 -7.10 7.10 43.32
CA LYS A 31 -6.77 8.26 44.16
C LYS A 31 -7.17 9.60 43.51
N GLY A 32 -8.01 9.57 42.49
CA GLY A 32 -8.44 10.77 41.74
C GLY A 32 -7.41 11.28 40.72
N PHE A 33 -6.28 10.61 40.55
CA PHE A 33 -5.33 10.93 39.47
C PHE A 33 -5.82 10.37 38.14
N ALA A 34 -5.69 11.14 37.07
CA ALA A 34 -6.00 10.68 35.73
C ALA A 34 -5.01 9.58 35.29
N GLN A 35 -5.51 8.48 34.76
CA GLN A 35 -4.74 7.49 34.02
C GLN A 35 -4.83 7.81 32.53
N GLU A 36 -3.68 7.84 31.87
CA GLU A 36 -3.60 8.03 30.42
C GLU A 36 -4.32 6.89 29.68
N GLY A 37 -5.00 7.27 28.59
CA GLY A 37 -5.60 6.33 27.66
C GLY A 37 -4.56 5.64 26.78
N GLY A 38 -5.00 5.16 25.63
CA GLY A 38 -4.14 4.58 24.60
C GLY A 38 -4.85 3.50 23.82
N PHE A 39 -4.09 2.59 23.23
CA PHE A 39 -4.64 1.60 22.31
C PHE A 39 -4.04 0.23 22.58
N PHE A 40 -4.85 -0.82 22.40
CA PHE A 40 -4.36 -2.18 22.28
C PHE A 40 -4.31 -2.59 20.82
N VAL A 41 -3.11 -2.91 20.34
CA VAL A 41 -2.90 -3.51 19.03
C VAL A 41 -2.82 -5.01 19.20
N THR A 42 -3.75 -5.73 18.57
CA THR A 42 -3.76 -7.19 18.53
C THR A 42 -3.42 -7.68 17.13
N VAL A 43 -2.40 -8.52 17.00
CA VAL A 43 -2.11 -9.29 15.79
C VAL A 43 -2.37 -10.75 16.10
N LYS A 44 -3.19 -11.41 15.28
CA LYS A 44 -3.47 -12.85 15.38
C LYS A 44 -3.12 -13.51 14.06
N GLY A 45 -2.37 -14.60 14.12
CA GLY A 45 -2.09 -15.47 12.98
C GLY A 45 -2.11 -16.93 13.37
N LYS A 46 -1.55 -17.78 12.51
CA LYS A 46 -1.50 -19.24 12.72
C LYS A 46 -0.74 -19.63 13.99
N GLU A 47 0.38 -18.97 14.24
CA GLU A 47 1.29 -19.30 15.35
C GLU A 47 0.83 -18.73 16.71
N GLY A 48 -0.17 -17.84 16.72
CA GLY A 48 -0.73 -17.32 17.95
C GLY A 48 -1.22 -15.89 17.86
N ARG A 49 -1.32 -15.26 19.03
CA ARG A 49 -1.82 -13.90 19.22
C ARG A 49 -0.80 -13.08 19.99
N ALA A 50 -0.40 -11.94 19.42
CA ALA A 50 0.36 -10.90 20.10
C ALA A 50 -0.57 -9.72 20.44
N VAL A 51 -0.39 -9.14 21.63
CA VAL A 51 -1.11 -7.94 22.07
C VAL A 51 -0.12 -6.97 22.67
N ILE A 52 -0.15 -5.72 22.21
CA ILE A 52 0.73 -4.65 22.69
C ILE A 52 -0.14 -3.45 23.06
N LYS A 53 0.15 -2.82 24.21
CA LYS A 53 -0.41 -1.51 24.57
C LYS A 53 0.50 -0.43 23.98
N ILE A 54 -0.08 0.56 23.31
CA ILE A 54 0.61 1.77 22.87
C ILE A 54 -0.07 2.99 23.49
N SER A 55 0.74 4.00 23.83
CA SER A 55 0.28 5.30 24.29
C SER A 55 -0.25 6.17 23.14
N ASP A 56 -0.96 7.24 23.46
CA ASP A 56 -1.43 8.22 22.46
C ASP A 56 -0.27 8.81 21.65
N LYS A 57 0.89 9.05 22.30
CA LYS A 57 2.10 9.57 21.65
C LYS A 57 2.69 8.60 20.64
N GLU A 58 2.74 7.32 20.98
CA GLU A 58 3.22 6.28 20.07
C GLU A 58 2.22 6.07 18.92
N ALA A 59 0.92 6.14 19.20
CA ALA A 59 -0.12 6.01 18.19
C ALA A 59 -0.05 7.13 17.13
N ILE A 60 0.11 8.40 17.56
CA ILE A 60 0.21 9.52 16.61
C ILE A 60 1.53 9.50 15.81
N ASP A 61 2.65 9.13 16.44
CA ASP A 61 3.93 8.97 15.73
C ASP A 61 3.82 7.87 14.66
N MET A 62 3.23 6.72 15.03
CA MET A 62 3.02 5.61 14.10
C MET A 62 2.11 6.01 12.92
N ALA A 63 1.00 6.71 13.20
CA ALA A 63 0.08 7.19 12.16
C ALA A 63 0.78 8.12 11.16
N ASN A 64 1.58 9.07 11.65
CA ASN A 64 2.31 10.01 10.80
C ASN A 64 3.32 9.30 9.90
N ARG A 65 4.10 8.35 10.46
CA ARG A 65 5.08 7.58 9.68
C ARG A 65 4.43 6.72 8.61
N ILE A 66 3.28 6.10 8.90
CA ILE A 66 2.52 5.32 7.91
C ILE A 66 2.05 6.21 6.76
N ILE A 67 1.50 7.40 7.07
CA ILE A 67 1.04 8.36 6.05
C ILE A 67 2.20 8.82 5.16
N GLU A 68 3.36 9.10 5.76
CA GLU A 68 4.56 9.50 5.02
C GLU A 68 5.04 8.40 4.08
N ALA A 69 5.22 7.18 4.60
CA ALA A 69 5.61 6.01 3.80
C ALA A 69 4.63 5.74 2.65
N TYR A 70 3.32 5.87 2.91
CA TYR A 70 2.30 5.73 1.87
C TYR A 70 2.46 6.78 0.76
N ARG A 71 2.72 8.05 1.11
CA ARG A 71 2.96 9.11 0.13
C ARG A 71 4.19 8.82 -0.74
N GLU A 72 5.26 8.28 -0.16
CA GLU A 72 6.45 7.85 -0.91
C GLU A 72 6.14 6.67 -1.85
N HIS A 73 5.41 5.67 -1.38
CA HIS A 73 4.99 4.55 -2.23
C HIS A 73 4.19 5.00 -3.44
N VAL A 74 3.26 5.94 -3.27
CA VAL A 74 2.46 6.51 -4.37
C VAL A 74 3.36 7.25 -5.38
N LYS A 75 4.29 8.07 -4.91
CA LYS A 75 5.25 8.76 -5.80
C LYS A 75 6.07 7.77 -6.61
N ASN A 76 6.65 6.76 -5.95
CA ASN A 76 7.44 5.73 -6.60
C ASN A 76 6.62 4.92 -7.61
N PHE A 77 5.38 4.59 -7.28
CA PHE A 77 4.47 3.90 -8.18
C PHE A 77 4.19 4.71 -9.45
N ILE A 78 3.94 6.02 -9.31
CA ILE A 78 3.72 6.92 -10.46
C ILE A 78 4.98 7.00 -11.33
N GLU A 79 6.16 7.14 -10.73
CA GLU A 79 7.43 7.18 -11.48
C GLU A 79 7.70 5.89 -12.25
N LEU A 80 7.51 4.72 -11.62
CA LEU A 80 7.66 3.43 -12.28
C LEU A 80 6.64 3.23 -13.41
N SER A 81 5.41 3.70 -13.21
CA SER A 81 4.36 3.65 -14.23
C SER A 81 4.71 4.50 -15.45
N LYS A 82 5.27 5.70 -15.24
CA LYS A 82 5.75 6.57 -16.33
C LYS A 82 6.93 5.96 -17.08
N ARG A 83 7.88 5.30 -16.39
CA ARG A 83 9.03 4.65 -17.04
C ARG A 83 8.67 3.42 -17.87
N ARG A 84 7.54 2.75 -17.60
CA ARG A 84 7.05 1.62 -18.41
C ARG A 84 6.32 2.04 -19.68
N GLN A 85 5.75 3.24 -19.73
CA GLN A 85 5.04 3.75 -20.92
C GLN A 85 5.89 4.03 -22.18
N PRO A 86 7.16 4.51 -22.12
CA PRO A 86 7.92 4.79 -23.34
C PRO A 86 8.21 3.53 -24.17
N LEU A 87 8.37 2.36 -23.55
CA LEU A 87 8.64 1.11 -24.27
C LEU A 87 7.47 0.64 -25.14
N THR A 88 6.23 0.97 -24.79
CA THR A 88 5.04 0.55 -25.56
C THR A 88 4.71 1.52 -26.70
N GLN A 89 5.03 2.81 -26.54
CA GLN A 89 4.85 3.80 -27.61
C GLN A 89 6.00 3.79 -28.62
N GLU A 90 7.25 3.60 -28.19
CA GLU A 90 8.39 3.49 -29.12
C GLU A 90 8.34 2.21 -29.95
N ARG A 91 7.83 1.09 -29.39
CA ARG A 91 7.60 -0.14 -30.18
C ARG A 91 6.51 0.06 -31.23
N ARG A 92 5.34 0.60 -30.84
CA ARG A 92 4.26 0.89 -31.79
C ARG A 92 4.69 1.84 -32.91
N ARG A 93 5.46 2.88 -32.60
CA ARG A 93 5.98 3.79 -33.63
C ARG A 93 6.98 3.12 -34.57
N LYS A 94 7.86 2.25 -34.06
CA LYS A 94 8.78 1.49 -34.91
C LYS A 94 8.05 0.49 -35.80
N ASP A 95 7.07 -0.22 -35.26
CA ASP A 95 6.28 -1.19 -36.01
C ASP A 95 5.45 -0.48 -37.11
N GLU A 96 4.87 0.69 -36.82
CA GLU A 96 4.15 1.54 -37.79
C GLU A 96 5.11 2.14 -38.86
N ASP A 97 6.30 2.60 -38.45
CA ASP A 97 7.30 3.16 -39.38
C ASP A 97 7.91 2.06 -40.29
N GLU A 98 8.06 0.82 -39.81
CA GLU A 98 8.50 -0.34 -40.61
C GLU A 98 7.41 -0.80 -41.59
N GLU A 99 6.13 -0.89 -41.16
CA GLU A 99 5.00 -1.22 -42.05
C GLU A 99 4.83 -0.19 -43.18
N ILE A 100 5.00 1.10 -42.89
CA ILE A 100 4.95 2.17 -43.91
C ILE A 100 6.13 2.08 -44.89
N MET A 101 7.31 1.68 -44.42
CA MET A 101 8.50 1.56 -45.27
C MET A 101 8.38 0.35 -46.22
N ASP A 102 7.84 -0.77 -45.74
CA ASP A 102 7.57 -1.96 -46.54
C ASP A 102 6.48 -1.69 -47.61
N GLU A 103 5.42 -0.94 -47.29
CA GLU A 103 4.39 -0.54 -48.29
C GLU A 103 4.95 0.38 -49.39
N LEU A 104 5.85 1.31 -49.02
CA LEU A 104 6.46 2.24 -49.98
C LEU A 104 7.45 1.53 -50.93
N ASP A 105 8.18 0.53 -50.44
CA ASP A 105 9.10 -0.28 -51.26
C ASP A 105 8.34 -1.23 -52.22
N GLU A 106 7.14 -1.69 -51.86
CA GLU A 106 6.30 -2.52 -52.74
C GLU A 106 5.63 -1.73 -53.88
N GLU A 107 5.26 -0.45 -53.68
CA GLU A 107 4.65 0.39 -54.72
C GLU A 107 5.65 0.85 -55.80
N ASP A 108 6.92 1.11 -55.44
CA ASP A 108 7.93 1.66 -56.38
C ASP A 108 8.55 0.59 -57.32
N PHE A 109 8.43 -0.71 -57.00
CA PHE A 109 8.88 -1.81 -57.87
C PHE A 109 7.76 -2.46 -58.70
N GLY A 110 6.50 -2.04 -58.53
CA GLY A 110 5.32 -2.62 -59.18
C GLY A 110 4.95 -2.09 -60.56
N SER A 111 5.68 -1.13 -61.13
CA SER A 111 5.40 -0.58 -62.47
C SER A 111 6.44 -1.03 -63.50
N LYS A 112 6.23 -2.22 -64.09
CA LYS A 112 6.80 -2.63 -65.37
C LYS A 112 5.72 -2.80 -66.42
#